data_AF-I2G1Y7-F1
#
_entry.id   AF-I2G1Y7-F1
#
_cell.length_a   1.000
_cell.length_b   1.000
_cell.length_c   1.000
_cell.angle_alpha   90.00
_cell.angle_beta   90.00
_cell.angle_gamma   90.00
#
_symmetry.space_group_name_H-M   'P 1'
#
loop_
_entity.id
_entity.type
_entity.pdbx_description
1 polymer ?
#
loop_
_entity_poly.entity_id
_entity_poly.type
_entity_poly.pdbx_seq_one_letter_code
_entity_poly.pdbx_strand_id
1 'polypeptide(L)'
;MSNPTTKVMQVVLHIVKYLNQTKDEVLCIGGKEVSETTIETYTDTNWASNPNTDWKSTSGSIVKVFGSTVTWNSHIQKCVASSAVKAEYIAGSAATREALFHQHLLHGLGFDNNTPTIFTDNMGCVQVANDLLCIQNSNMLTQNIT
;
A
#
# COMPACT_ATOMS: atom_id res chain seq x y z
N MET A 1 -34.47 -4.48 23.23
CA MET A 1 -33.68 -3.30 22.81
C MET A 1 -32.77 -2.91 23.97
N SER A 2 -31.45 -3.02 23.81
CA SER A 2 -30.48 -2.67 24.85
C SER A 2 -30.46 -1.16 25.09
N ASN A 3 -30.54 -0.73 26.35
CA ASN A 3 -30.53 0.67 26.72
C ASN A 3 -29.08 1.17 26.81
N PRO A 4 -28.63 2.13 25.97
CA PRO A 4 -27.25 2.57 25.96
C PRO A 4 -26.91 3.34 27.25
N THR A 5 -25.79 2.98 27.88
CA THR A 5 -25.26 3.69 29.06
C THR A 5 -24.94 5.14 28.72
N THR A 6 -25.06 6.05 29.70
CA THR A 6 -24.76 7.48 29.56
C THR A 6 -23.39 7.75 28.92
N LYS A 7 -22.38 6.92 29.23
CA LYS A 7 -21.04 6.99 28.62
C LYS A 7 -21.06 6.74 27.10
N VAL A 8 -21.78 5.71 26.65
CA VAL A 8 -21.92 5.40 25.22
C VAL A 8 -22.62 6.55 24.50
N MET A 9 -23.66 7.11 25.11
CA MET A 9 -24.38 8.25 24.55
C MET A 9 -23.48 9.49 24.41
N GLN A 10 -22.62 9.77 25.39
CA GLN A 10 -21.67 10.88 25.34
C GLN A 10 -20.65 10.71 24.21
N VAL A 11 -20.11 9.51 24.02
CA VAL A 11 -19.15 9.21 22.94
C VAL A 11 -19.82 9.40 21.57
N VAL A 12 -21.03 8.87 21.39
CA VAL A 12 -21.78 9.02 20.13
C VAL A 12 -22.07 10.49 19.84
N LEU A 13 -22.52 11.26 20.84
CA LEU A 13 -22.75 12.70 20.68
C LEU A 13 -21.47 13.47 20.35
N HIS A 14 -20.32 13.06 20.91
CA HIS A 14 -19.05 13.67 20.58
C HIS A 14 -18.66 13.43 19.11
N ILE A 15 -18.81 12.19 18.62
CA ILE A 15 -18.56 11.84 17.21
C ILE A 15 -19.46 12.66 16.29
N VAL A 16 -20.76 12.72 16.56
CA VAL A 16 -21.72 13.48 15.74
C VAL A 16 -21.40 14.98 15.75
N LYS A 17 -21.06 15.55 16.92
CA LYS A 17 -20.65 16.96 17.03
C LYS A 17 -19.38 17.23 16.25
N TYR A 18 -18.39 16.37 16.36
CA TYR A 18 -17.13 16.48 15.62
C TYR A 18 -17.39 16.49 14.12
N LEU A 19 -18.11 15.48 13.59
CA LEU A 19 -18.44 15.39 12.16
C LEU A 19 -19.21 16.62 11.66
N ASN A 20 -20.15 17.16 12.45
CA ASN A 20 -20.90 18.35 12.06
C ASN A 20 -20.06 19.63 12.13
N GLN A 21 -19.11 19.73 13.07
CA GLN A 21 -18.23 20.88 13.23
C GLN A 21 -17.12 20.90 12.18
N THR A 22 -16.64 19.74 11.75
CA THR A 22 -15.54 19.62 10.78
C THR A 22 -16.01 19.25 9.38
N LYS A 23 -17.31 19.38 9.08
CA LYS A 23 -17.88 18.99 7.78
C LYS A 23 -17.29 19.79 6.60
N ASP A 24 -16.86 21.02 6.87
CA ASP A 24 -16.28 21.94 5.89
C ASP A 24 -14.75 22.04 6.03
N GLU A 25 -14.17 21.35 7.02
CA GLU A 25 -12.73 21.33 7.26
C GLU A 25 -12.08 20.26 6.37
N VAL A 26 -10.94 20.60 5.76
CA VAL A 26 -10.18 19.68 4.92
C VAL A 26 -8.80 19.49 5.52
N LEU A 27 -8.39 18.23 5.65
CA LEU A 27 -7.04 17.89 6.06
C LEU A 27 -6.09 18.09 4.86
N CYS A 28 -5.43 19.24 4.81
CA CYS A 28 -4.38 19.51 3.83
C CYS A 28 -3.08 18.80 4.26
N ILE A 29 -2.83 17.63 3.70
CA ILE A 29 -1.53 16.95 3.83
C ILE A 29 -0.76 17.25 2.55
N GLY A 30 0.42 17.89 2.65
CA GLY A 30 1.33 18.13 1.50
C GLY A 30 1.69 19.60 1.25
N GLY A 31 2.78 19.85 0.52
CA GLY A 31 3.23 21.18 0.07
C GLY A 31 2.73 21.52 -1.35
N LYS A 32 2.92 22.77 -1.81
CA LYS A 32 2.36 23.41 -3.03
C LYS A 32 2.45 22.64 -4.37
N GLU A 33 3.14 21.51 -4.45
CA GLU A 33 3.28 20.73 -5.68
C GLU A 33 2.30 19.55 -5.66
N VAL A 34 1.24 19.68 -6.44
CA VAL A 34 0.36 18.56 -6.80
C VAL A 34 1.19 17.65 -7.71
N SER A 35 1.59 16.48 -7.22
CA SER A 35 2.18 15.45 -8.07
C SER A 35 1.19 15.08 -9.18
N GLU A 36 1.67 14.90 -10.42
CA GLU A 36 0.82 14.45 -11.54
C GLU A 36 0.14 13.10 -11.25
N THR A 37 0.73 12.31 -10.35
CA THR A 37 0.19 11.03 -9.89
C THR A 37 -0.49 11.18 -8.53
N THR A 38 -1.74 10.73 -8.41
CA THR A 38 -2.50 10.75 -7.15
C THR A 38 -1.93 9.83 -6.08
N ILE A 39 -1.45 8.64 -6.48
CA ILE A 39 -0.90 7.62 -5.57
C ILE A 39 0.51 7.25 -6.02
N GLU A 40 1.50 7.53 -5.18
CA GLU A 40 2.89 7.15 -5.39
C GLU A 40 3.28 6.15 -4.32
N THR A 41 3.91 5.05 -4.69
CA THR A 41 4.41 4.07 -3.73
C THR A 41 5.87 3.80 -3.97
N TYR A 42 6.70 3.91 -2.95
CA TYR A 42 8.11 3.58 -3.00
C TYR A 42 8.32 2.26 -2.29
N THR A 43 9.14 1.39 -2.85
CA THR A 43 9.53 0.12 -2.24
C THR A 43 11.04 -0.04 -2.28
N ASP A 44 11.55 -0.67 -1.23
CA ASP A 44 12.97 -1.01 -1.06
C ASP A 44 13.07 -2.39 -0.41
N THR A 45 14.11 -3.14 -0.73
CA THR A 45 14.37 -4.45 -0.14
C THR A 45 15.82 -4.65 0.24
N ASN A 46 16.03 -4.99 1.51
CA ASN A 46 17.33 -5.45 1.97
C ASN A 46 17.43 -6.98 1.85
N TRP A 47 18.07 -7.47 0.79
CA TRP A 47 18.19 -8.91 0.49
C TRP A 47 19.15 -9.64 1.42
N ALA A 48 18.72 -10.82 1.92
CA ALA A 48 19.54 -11.74 2.70
C ALA A 48 20.34 -11.07 3.83
N SER A 49 19.69 -10.12 4.52
CA SER A 49 20.38 -9.14 5.36
C SER A 49 20.81 -9.66 6.72
N ASN A 50 20.15 -10.71 7.24
CA ASN A 50 20.39 -11.17 8.61
C ASN A 50 20.36 -12.72 8.71
N PRO A 51 21.44 -13.35 9.21
CA PRO A 51 21.46 -14.79 9.50
C PRO A 51 20.42 -15.22 10.55
N ASN A 52 20.05 -14.32 11.47
CA ASN A 52 19.07 -14.58 12.52
C ASN A 52 17.63 -14.59 11.99
N THR A 53 17.40 -14.21 10.73
CA THR A 53 16.08 -14.25 10.08
C THR A 53 16.04 -15.30 8.97
N ASP A 54 16.81 -16.38 9.10
CA ASP A 54 16.93 -17.45 8.10
C ASP A 54 17.38 -16.93 6.72
N TRP A 55 18.17 -15.86 6.66
CA TRP A 55 18.55 -15.16 5.43
C TRP A 55 17.35 -14.63 4.61
N LYS A 56 16.21 -14.43 5.26
CA LYS A 56 15.05 -13.75 4.64
C LYS A 56 15.37 -12.28 4.44
N SER A 57 14.90 -11.74 3.33
CA SER A 57 15.00 -10.32 3.02
C SER A 57 14.05 -9.50 3.88
N THR A 58 14.34 -8.22 4.06
CA THR A 58 13.43 -7.25 4.69
C THR A 58 12.89 -6.32 3.63
N SER A 59 11.58 -6.24 3.51
CA SER A 59 10.89 -5.33 2.59
C SER A 59 10.45 -4.07 3.34
N GLY A 60 10.54 -2.93 2.66
CA GLY A 60 9.96 -1.67 3.07
C GLY A 60 9.09 -1.08 1.96
N SER A 61 8.02 -0.39 2.36
CA SER A 61 7.26 0.47 1.45
C SER A 61 6.73 1.72 2.11
N ILE A 62 6.54 2.76 1.31
CA ILE A 62 5.90 4.03 1.68
C ILE A 62 4.88 4.37 0.60
N VAL A 63 3.63 4.60 0.98
CA VAL A 63 2.58 5.08 0.08
C VAL A 63 2.30 6.55 0.37
N LYS A 64 2.30 7.34 -0.70
CA LYS A 64 1.91 8.74 -0.70
C LYS A 64 0.62 8.90 -1.50
N VAL A 65 -0.30 9.70 -0.97
CA VAL A 65 -1.55 10.09 -1.61
C VAL A 65 -1.58 11.62 -1.66
N PHE A 66 -1.81 12.20 -2.84
CA PHE A 66 -1.74 13.65 -3.08
C PHE A 66 -0.44 14.28 -2.54
N GLY A 67 0.71 13.65 -2.84
CA GLY A 67 2.02 14.13 -2.40
C GLY A 67 2.37 13.84 -0.94
N SER A 68 1.47 13.21 -0.18
CA SER A 68 1.61 13.04 1.27
C SER A 68 1.67 11.60 1.74
N THR A 69 2.63 11.30 2.61
CA THR A 69 2.77 9.95 3.17
C THR A 69 1.58 9.60 4.06
N VAL A 70 0.84 8.57 3.67
CA VAL A 70 -0.35 8.08 4.41
C VAL A 70 -0.09 6.75 5.10
N THR A 71 0.74 5.90 4.52
CA THR A 71 1.09 4.58 5.07
C THR A 71 2.54 4.25 4.80
N TRP A 72 3.15 3.51 5.72
CA TRP A 72 4.49 2.96 5.58
C TRP A 72 4.55 1.62 6.30
N ASN A 73 5.36 0.70 5.80
CA ASN A 73 5.62 -0.56 6.47
C ASN A 73 7.06 -1.02 6.26
N SER A 74 7.54 -1.84 7.19
CA SER A 74 8.77 -2.60 7.05
C SER A 74 8.58 -3.97 7.70
N HIS A 75 8.87 -5.04 6.96
CA HIS A 75 8.65 -6.40 7.43
C HIS A 75 9.62 -7.40 6.79
N ILE A 76 9.90 -8.48 7.53
CA ILE A 76 10.69 -9.61 7.02
C ILE A 76 9.81 -10.41 6.04
N GLN A 77 10.34 -10.74 4.87
CA GLN A 77 9.67 -11.55 3.87
C GLN A 77 9.39 -12.96 4.41
N LYS A 78 8.22 -13.52 4.05
CA LYS A 78 7.82 -14.86 4.51
C LYS A 78 8.68 -15.98 3.94
N CYS A 79 9.23 -15.78 2.74
CA CYS A 79 10.09 -16.73 2.05
C CYS A 79 11.51 -16.17 1.85
N VAL A 80 12.47 -17.07 1.66
CA VAL A 80 13.85 -16.71 1.30
C VAL A 80 13.90 -16.48 -0.21
N ALA A 81 14.23 -15.25 -0.62
CA ALA A 81 14.40 -14.92 -2.03
C ALA A 81 15.74 -15.42 -2.56
N SER A 82 15.73 -16.10 -3.70
CA SER A 82 16.95 -16.65 -4.31
C SER A 82 17.82 -15.60 -5.03
N SER A 83 17.37 -14.35 -5.12
CA SER A 83 18.10 -13.22 -5.69
C SER A 83 17.52 -11.89 -5.20
N ALA A 84 18.31 -10.82 -5.28
CA ALA A 84 17.85 -9.46 -4.99
C ALA A 84 16.65 -9.05 -5.86
N VAL A 85 16.66 -9.39 -7.16
CA VAL A 85 15.54 -9.10 -8.08
C VAL A 85 14.24 -9.76 -7.60
N LYS A 86 14.28 -11.02 -7.14
CA LYS A 86 13.08 -11.69 -6.61
C LYS A 86 12.63 -11.09 -5.29
N ALA A 87 13.58 -10.68 -4.44
CA ALA A 87 13.28 -10.02 -3.18
C ALA A 87 12.54 -8.69 -3.44
N GLU A 88 13.04 -7.88 -4.36
CA GLU A 88 12.40 -6.63 -4.79
C GLU A 88 11.04 -6.87 -5.43
N TYR A 89 10.90 -7.91 -6.24
CA TYR A 89 9.61 -8.26 -6.83
C TYR A 89 8.56 -8.61 -5.77
N ILE A 90 8.95 -9.33 -4.71
CA ILE A 90 8.06 -9.64 -3.58
C ILE A 90 7.65 -8.36 -2.85
N ALA A 91 8.60 -7.45 -2.60
CA ALA A 91 8.35 -6.16 -1.95
C ALA A 91 7.43 -5.27 -2.81
N GLY A 92 7.75 -5.14 -4.10
CA GLY A 92 6.93 -4.44 -5.09
C GLY A 92 5.53 -4.99 -5.17
N SER A 93 5.35 -6.32 -5.21
CA SER A 93 4.01 -6.94 -5.20
C SER A 93 3.22 -6.61 -3.92
N ALA A 94 3.87 -6.60 -2.76
CA ALA A 94 3.23 -6.21 -1.51
C ALA A 94 2.85 -4.72 -1.50
N ALA A 95 3.74 -3.86 -1.99
CA ALA A 95 3.52 -2.43 -2.13
C ALA A 95 2.39 -2.12 -3.13
N THR A 96 2.31 -2.85 -4.24
CA THR A 96 1.21 -2.74 -5.22
C THR A 96 -0.14 -3.04 -4.59
N ARG A 97 -0.26 -4.09 -3.76
CA ARG A 97 -1.52 -4.37 -3.05
C ARG A 97 -1.95 -3.22 -2.15
N GLU A 98 -0.99 -2.62 -1.44
CA GLU A 98 -1.26 -1.46 -0.59
C GLU A 98 -1.70 -0.24 -1.42
N ALA A 99 -1.03 0.03 -2.53
CA ALA A 99 -1.40 1.10 -3.45
C ALA A 99 -2.80 0.89 -4.06
N LEU A 100 -3.12 -0.34 -4.47
CA LEU A 100 -4.45 -0.71 -4.97
C LEU A 100 -5.52 -0.52 -3.89
N PHE A 101 -5.25 -0.84 -2.63
CA PHE A 101 -6.19 -0.56 -1.55
C PHE A 101 -6.53 0.94 -1.47
N HIS A 102 -5.54 1.82 -1.57
CA HIS A 102 -5.75 3.27 -1.57
C HIS A 102 -6.50 3.73 -2.83
N GLN A 103 -6.22 3.14 -4.00
CA GLN A 103 -6.97 3.41 -5.22
C GLN A 103 -8.46 3.08 -5.06
N HIS A 104 -8.79 1.91 -4.53
CA HIS A 104 -10.19 1.51 -4.29
C HIS A 104 -10.86 2.39 -3.24
N LEU A 105 -10.15 2.78 -2.19
CA LEU A 105 -10.64 3.70 -1.18
C LEU A 105 -10.98 5.07 -1.79
N LEU A 106 -10.07 5.64 -2.58
CA LEU A 106 -10.28 6.93 -3.25
C LEU A 106 -11.42 6.88 -4.28
N HIS A 107 -11.53 5.79 -5.03
CA HIS A 107 -12.66 5.55 -5.92
C HIS A 107 -13.99 5.53 -5.14
N GLY A 108 -14.03 4.88 -3.97
CA GLY A 108 -15.21 4.91 -3.09
C GLY A 108 -15.56 6.30 -2.54
N LEU A 109 -14.61 7.23 -2.54
CA LEU A 109 -14.79 8.64 -2.14
C LEU A 109 -15.11 9.57 -3.32
N GLY A 110 -15.23 9.04 -4.54
CA GLY A 110 -15.54 9.82 -5.75
C GLY A 110 -14.33 10.41 -6.47
N PHE A 111 -13.11 9.96 -6.15
CA PHE A 111 -11.93 10.29 -6.92
C PHE A 111 -11.66 9.18 -7.96
N ASP A 112 -12.00 9.47 -9.22
CA ASP A 112 -11.81 8.54 -10.34
C ASP A 112 -10.43 8.69 -11.00
N ASN A 113 -10.01 7.67 -11.77
CA ASN A 113 -8.79 7.66 -12.58
C ASN A 113 -7.44 7.77 -11.83
N ASN A 114 -7.39 7.31 -10.58
CA ASN A 114 -6.15 7.27 -9.79
C ASN A 114 -5.35 6.01 -10.08
N THR A 115 -4.49 6.01 -11.10
CA THR A 115 -3.58 4.88 -11.34
C THR A 115 -2.38 5.00 -10.40
N PRO A 116 -2.13 4.01 -9.52
CA PRO A 116 -0.98 4.05 -8.64
C PRO A 116 0.32 3.80 -9.40
N THR A 117 1.35 4.58 -9.09
CA THR A 117 2.71 4.39 -9.62
C THR A 117 3.59 3.78 -8.53
N ILE A 118 4.29 2.69 -8.87
CA ILE A 118 5.21 1.99 -7.96
C ILE A 118 6.65 2.30 -8.39
N PHE A 119 7.45 2.81 -7.46
CA PHE A 119 8.85 3.14 -7.63
C PHE A 119 9.73 2.12 -6.89
N THR A 120 10.70 1.58 -7.60
CA THR A 120 11.78 0.73 -7.07
C THR A 120 13.08 1.14 -7.77
N ASP A 121 14.22 1.00 -7.10
CA ASP A 121 15.53 1.29 -7.66
C ASP A 121 16.09 0.10 -8.49
N ASN A 122 15.47 -1.08 -8.40
CA ASN A 122 15.95 -2.28 -9.06
C ASN A 122 15.39 -2.42 -10.49
N MET A 123 16.22 -2.06 -11.48
CA MET A 123 15.88 -2.19 -12.91
C MET A 123 15.53 -3.63 -13.33
N GLY A 124 16.15 -4.65 -12.73
CA GLY A 124 15.84 -6.04 -13.00
C GLY A 124 14.43 -6.40 -12.55
N CYS A 125 13.96 -5.85 -11.44
CA CYS A 125 12.58 -6.00 -10.98
C CYS A 125 11.60 -5.34 -11.95
N VAL A 126 11.90 -4.12 -12.41
CA VAL A 126 11.08 -3.39 -13.38
C VAL A 126 10.96 -4.16 -14.69
N GLN A 127 12.06 -4.74 -15.17
CA GLN A 127 12.04 -5.55 -16.39
C GLN A 127 11.17 -6.81 -16.22
N VAL A 128 11.30 -7.53 -15.10
CA VAL A 128 10.49 -8.72 -14.79
C VAL A 128 9.01 -8.36 -14.67
N ALA A 129 8.68 -7.20 -14.10
CA ALA A 129 7.30 -6.74 -13.97
C ALA A 129 6.64 -6.40 -15.33
N ASN A 130 7.42 -5.90 -16.29
CA ASN A 130 6.95 -5.54 -17.63
C ASN A 130 6.89 -6.73 -18.60
N ASP A 131 7.45 -7.89 -18.24
CA ASP A 131 7.41 -9.07 -19.08
C ASP A 131 6.03 -9.76 -19.02
N LEU A 132 5.33 -9.81 -20.15
CA LEU A 132 3.99 -10.38 -20.29
C LEU A 132 3.92 -11.87 -19.90
N LEU A 133 5.03 -12.61 -20.01
CA LEU A 133 5.07 -14.03 -19.63
C LEU A 133 4.93 -14.24 -18.12
N CYS A 134 5.39 -13.30 -17.29
CA CYS A 134 5.27 -13.37 -15.84
C CYS A 134 3.81 -13.18 -15.37
N ILE A 135 3.02 -12.38 -16.09
CA ILE A 135 1.60 -12.14 -15.80
C ILE A 135 0.73 -13.35 -16.20
N GLN A 136 1.12 -14.09 -17.25
CA GLN A 136 0.37 -15.26 -17.72
C GLN A 136 0.59 -16.50 -16.83
N ASN A 137 1.79 -16.68 -16.30
CA ASN A 137 2.13 -17.86 -15.48
C ASN A 137 1.47 -17.86 -14.09
N SER A 138 1.17 -16.69 -13.50
CA SER A 138 0.42 -16.61 -12.24
C SER A 138 -1.05 -17.02 -12.40
N ASN A 139 -1.65 -16.77 -13.57
CA ASN A 139 -3.01 -17.23 -13.92
C ASN A 139 -3.08 -18.73 -14.26
N MET A 140 -2.00 -19.33 -14.75
CA MET A 140 -1.93 -20.79 -14.98
C MET A 140 -1.73 -21.59 -13.68
N LEU A 141 -1.08 -21.02 -12.66
CA LEU A 141 -0.91 -21.69 -11.37
C LEU A 141 -2.19 -21.66 -10.52
N THR A 142 -3.06 -20.68 -10.69
CA THR A 142 -4.36 -20.62 -10.00
C THR A 142 -5.43 -21.50 -10.64
N GLN A 143 -5.32 -21.84 -11.93
CA GLN A 143 -6.25 -22.75 -12.62
C GLN A 143 -5.93 -24.25 -12.43
N ASN A 144 -4.78 -24.60 -11.87
CA ASN A 144 -4.38 -26.00 -11.63
C ASN A 144 -4.60 -26.47 -10.17
N ILE A 145 -5.34 -25.72 -9.35
CA ILE A 145 -5.68 -26.07 -7.95
C ILE A 145 -7.20 -26.00 -7.69
N THR A 146 -8.01 -26.27 -8.72
CA THR A 146 -9.45 -26.58 -8.61
C THR A 146 -9.74 -27.80 -9.46
#